data_AF-A0A1Y3NI33-F1
#
_entry.id   AF-A0A1Y3NI33-F1
#
_cell.length_a   1.000
_cell.length_b   1.000
_cell.length_c   1.000
_cell.angle_alpha   90.00
_cell.angle_beta   90.00
_cell.angle_gamma   90.00
#
_symmetry.space_group_name_H-M   'P 1'
#
loop_
_entity.id
_entity.type
_entity.pdbx_description
1 polymer ?
#
loop_
_entity_poly.entity_id
_entity_poly.type
_entity_poly.pdbx_seq_one_letter_code
_entity_poly.pdbx_strand_id
1 'polypeptide(L)'
;MILMKHSNYIKNPYLKAKFAEILSCFTVPLYRDALGHTSGRLDLIFEMHPLAKDLLVEDMMKFYIDIEQTGMHSQFYDKFNIRYNISQVLKCIWNDVNHRKQVINQSKNTEFFVHFANLLMNDTTYLLDEALAKLSEIHVIQKEMADIQNWNNQTEQYRNERENLFRMDERQAISYMSLGNETVHMLNYMTSDPQIVQPFMEPEIVERLAAMMDYNLTALVGPKCTELKVI
;
A
#
# COMPACT_ATOMS: atom_id res chain seq x y z
N MET A 1 3.80 -15.16 13.35
CA MET A 1 3.09 -14.57 14.50
C MET A 1 3.96 -14.56 15.75
N ILE A 2 4.22 -15.69 16.42
CA ILE A 2 5.19 -15.71 17.54
C ILE A 2 6.58 -15.16 17.12
N LEU A 3 7.03 -15.52 15.92
CA LEU A 3 8.28 -15.02 15.33
C LEU A 3 8.26 -13.51 14.97
N MET A 4 7.08 -12.94 14.75
CA MET A 4 6.89 -11.51 14.46
C MET A 4 6.92 -10.68 15.74
N LYS A 5 6.18 -11.14 16.77
CA LYS A 5 6.02 -10.49 18.08
C LYS A 5 7.31 -10.31 18.85
N HIS A 6 8.18 -11.33 18.84
CA HIS A 6 9.43 -11.32 19.56
C HIS A 6 10.59 -10.94 18.63
N SER A 7 10.93 -9.65 18.59
CA SER A 7 12.14 -9.14 17.90
C SER A 7 13.44 -9.80 18.37
N ASN A 8 13.42 -10.53 19.47
CA ASN A 8 14.54 -11.34 19.97
C ASN A 8 14.79 -12.61 19.14
N TYR A 9 13.78 -13.18 18.47
CA TYR A 9 13.93 -14.39 17.66
C TYR A 9 14.27 -14.10 16.20
N ILE A 10 13.68 -13.05 15.61
CA ILE A 10 14.01 -12.60 14.25
C ILE A 10 14.30 -11.11 14.28
N LYS A 11 15.60 -10.77 14.24
CA LYS A 11 16.08 -9.38 14.15
C LYS A 11 16.06 -8.84 12.72
N ASN A 12 16.13 -9.72 11.72
CA ASN A 12 16.20 -9.31 10.31
C ASN A 12 14.82 -8.86 9.80
N PRO A 13 14.61 -7.57 9.48
CA PRO A 13 13.33 -7.07 9.00
C PRO A 13 12.93 -7.68 7.65
N TYR A 14 13.87 -8.08 6.80
CA TYR A 14 13.58 -8.74 5.53
C TYR A 14 13.00 -10.15 5.71
N LEU A 15 13.38 -10.86 6.77
CA LEU A 15 12.75 -12.15 7.08
C LEU A 15 11.31 -11.93 7.55
N LYS A 16 11.06 -10.91 8.38
CA LYS A 16 9.69 -10.52 8.76
C LYS A 16 8.86 -10.11 7.55
N ALA A 17 9.46 -9.39 6.60
CA ALA A 17 8.84 -9.03 5.32
C ALA A 17 8.40 -10.27 4.52
N LYS A 18 9.25 -11.30 4.42
CA LYS A 18 8.89 -12.56 3.77
C LYS A 18 7.76 -13.29 4.48
N PHE A 19 7.66 -13.22 5.81
CA PHE A 19 6.48 -13.73 6.51
C PHE A 19 5.20 -12.97 6.16
N ALA A 20 5.24 -11.64 6.14
CA ALA A 20 4.09 -10.83 5.73
C ALA A 20 3.66 -11.14 4.28
N GLU A 21 4.62 -11.33 3.37
CA GLU A 21 4.37 -11.75 1.99
C GLU A 21 3.69 -13.13 1.92
N ILE A 22 4.17 -14.13 2.67
CA ILE A 22 3.55 -15.46 2.73
C ILE A 22 2.12 -15.38 3.26
N LEU A 23 1.87 -14.58 4.30
CA LEU A 23 0.52 -14.40 4.85
C LEU A 23 -0.40 -13.70 3.84
N SER A 24 0.11 -12.71 3.11
CA SER A 24 -0.60 -12.05 2.01
C SER A 24 -0.99 -13.06 0.92
N CYS A 25 -0.11 -14.00 0.56
CA CYS A 25 -0.42 -15.06 -0.41
C CYS A 25 -1.59 -15.96 0.03
N PHE A 26 -1.92 -16.07 1.32
CA PHE A 26 -3.07 -16.84 1.79
C PHE A 26 -4.42 -16.13 1.55
N THR A 27 -4.38 -14.82 1.34
CA THR A 27 -5.55 -13.96 1.11
C THR A 27 -6.03 -14.02 -0.35
N VAL A 28 -5.22 -14.58 -1.25
CA VAL A 28 -5.57 -14.81 -2.65
C VAL A 28 -5.90 -16.28 -2.88
N PRO A 29 -6.83 -16.59 -3.80
CA PRO A 29 -7.11 -17.98 -4.14
C PRO A 29 -5.90 -18.66 -4.81
N LEU A 30 -5.59 -19.89 -4.39
CA LEU A 30 -4.45 -20.67 -4.90
C LEU A 30 -4.71 -21.28 -6.28
N TYR A 31 -5.97 -21.56 -6.61
CA TYR A 31 -6.36 -22.23 -7.84
C TYR A 31 -7.36 -21.38 -8.62
N ARG A 32 -7.19 -21.38 -9.94
CA ARG A 32 -8.17 -20.86 -10.89
C ARG A 32 -8.49 -21.97 -11.88
N ASP A 33 -9.75 -22.35 -11.99
CA ASP A 33 -10.19 -23.34 -12.97
C ASP A 33 -10.28 -22.73 -14.39
N ALA A 34 -10.51 -23.58 -15.39
CA ALA A 34 -10.61 -23.17 -16.79
C ALA A 34 -11.82 -22.25 -17.07
N LEU A 35 -12.80 -22.19 -16.17
CA LEU A 35 -13.98 -21.33 -16.24
C LEU A 35 -13.77 -19.99 -15.50
N GLY A 36 -12.59 -19.80 -14.88
CA GLY A 36 -12.24 -18.61 -14.14
C GLY A 36 -12.66 -18.62 -12.67
N HIS A 37 -13.28 -19.69 -12.17
CA HIS A 37 -13.60 -19.81 -10.74
C HIS A 37 -12.34 -19.99 -9.92
N THR A 38 -12.33 -19.36 -8.76
CA THR A 38 -11.18 -19.36 -7.87
C THR A 38 -11.43 -20.15 -6.59
N SER A 39 -10.48 -21.00 -6.19
CA SER A 39 -10.60 -21.83 -4.99
C SER A 39 -9.27 -21.97 -4.23
N GLY A 40 -9.32 -22.58 -3.04
CA GLY A 40 -8.12 -22.85 -2.23
C GLY A 40 -7.60 -21.65 -1.45
N ARG A 41 -8.45 -20.73 -0.98
CA ARG A 41 -8.04 -19.69 -0.04
C ARG A 41 -7.62 -20.34 1.29
N LEU A 42 -6.54 -19.84 1.88
CA LEU A 42 -6.01 -20.34 3.16
C LEU A 42 -6.28 -19.37 4.32
N ASP A 43 -6.99 -18.28 4.05
CA ASP A 43 -7.38 -17.25 5.02
C ASP A 43 -8.23 -17.76 6.20
N LEU A 44 -8.92 -18.90 6.04
CA LEU A 44 -9.60 -19.58 7.15
C LEU A 44 -8.66 -19.86 8.34
N ILE A 45 -7.36 -20.04 8.10
CA ILE A 45 -6.39 -20.21 9.19
C ILE A 45 -6.36 -19.01 10.14
N PHE A 46 -6.64 -17.80 9.63
CA PHE A 46 -6.69 -16.57 10.40
C PHE A 46 -7.88 -16.56 11.38
N GLU A 47 -8.98 -17.21 11.01
CA GLU A 47 -10.20 -17.30 11.82
C GLU A 47 -10.27 -18.56 12.69
N MET A 48 -9.46 -19.58 12.41
CA MET A 48 -9.51 -20.85 13.15
C MET A 48 -8.41 -20.95 14.20
N HIS A 49 -7.20 -20.47 13.90
CA HIS A 49 -6.06 -20.68 14.79
C HIS A 49 -6.06 -19.69 15.96
N PRO A 50 -5.94 -20.13 17.24
CA PRO A 50 -5.99 -19.23 18.41
C PRO A 50 -4.95 -18.10 18.34
N LEU A 51 -3.69 -18.44 18.03
CA LEU A 51 -2.66 -17.43 17.87
C LEU A 51 -3.01 -16.39 16.80
N ALA A 52 -3.64 -16.81 15.70
CA ALA A 52 -4.04 -15.92 14.62
C ALA A 52 -4.99 -14.83 15.12
N LYS A 53 -6.04 -15.23 15.83
CA LYS A 53 -7.01 -14.32 16.44
C LYS A 53 -6.38 -13.32 17.41
N ASP A 54 -5.38 -13.77 18.17
CA ASP A 54 -4.86 -12.99 19.27
C ASP A 54 -3.75 -12.03 18.84
N LEU A 55 -2.88 -12.43 17.90
CA LEU A 55 -1.65 -11.69 17.61
C LEU A 55 -1.58 -11.09 16.20
N LEU A 56 -2.43 -11.50 15.24
CA LEU A 56 -2.21 -11.18 13.83
C LEU A 56 -2.33 -9.68 13.58
N VAL A 57 -3.37 -9.06 14.12
CA VAL A 57 -3.61 -7.62 14.00
C VAL A 57 -2.50 -6.81 14.64
N GLU A 58 -2.13 -7.15 15.89
CA GLU A 58 -1.04 -6.48 16.62
C GLU A 58 0.28 -6.57 15.82
N ASP A 59 0.65 -7.78 15.38
CA ASP A 59 1.89 -8.04 14.63
C ASP A 59 1.91 -7.27 13.30
N MET A 60 0.80 -7.25 12.56
CA MET A 60 0.68 -6.57 11.27
C MET A 60 0.79 -5.05 11.42
N MET A 61 0.03 -4.45 12.34
CA MET A 61 0.05 -3.00 12.57
C MET A 61 1.41 -2.53 13.11
N LYS A 62 2.00 -3.29 14.04
CA LYS A 62 3.32 -2.97 14.57
C LYS A 62 4.40 -3.07 13.49
N PHE A 63 4.34 -4.11 12.65
CA PHE A 63 5.32 -4.26 11.59
C PHE A 63 5.18 -3.17 10.52
N TYR A 64 3.97 -2.68 10.26
CA TYR A 64 3.71 -1.53 9.38
C TYR A 64 4.46 -0.26 9.84
N ILE A 65 4.58 -0.08 11.16
CA ILE A 65 5.34 0.98 11.80
C ILE A 65 6.85 0.71 11.73
N ASP A 66 7.28 -0.45 12.22
CA ASP A 66 8.70 -0.78 12.43
C ASP A 66 9.54 -0.68 11.13
N ILE A 67 8.93 -0.96 9.98
CA ILE A 67 9.61 -0.91 8.67
C ILE A 67 9.98 0.50 8.20
N GLU A 68 9.42 1.56 8.80
CA GLU A 68 9.77 2.95 8.45
C GLU A 68 11.23 3.29 8.79
N GLN A 69 11.81 2.67 9.82
CA GLN A 69 13.13 3.02 10.36
C GLN A 69 14.31 2.24 9.74
N THR A 70 14.11 1.51 8.64
CA THR A 70 15.09 0.49 8.20
C THR A 70 16.37 1.03 7.51
N GLY A 71 16.40 2.30 7.07
CA GLY A 71 17.64 3.09 6.84
C GLY A 71 18.58 2.82 5.66
N MET A 72 18.25 2.05 4.61
CA MET A 72 19.15 1.77 3.46
C MET A 72 18.56 2.05 2.05
N HIS A 73 19.44 2.29 1.06
CA HIS A 73 19.14 2.89 -0.25
C HIS A 73 18.09 2.20 -1.16
N SER A 74 17.87 0.87 -1.10
CA SER A 74 16.80 0.20 -1.87
C SER A 74 15.48 0.04 -1.09
N GLN A 75 15.49 0.32 0.22
CA GLN A 75 14.39 -0.03 1.12
C GLN A 75 13.18 0.88 0.98
N PHE A 76 13.35 2.05 0.39
CA PHE A 76 12.26 2.99 0.22
C PHE A 76 11.11 2.38 -0.61
N TYR A 77 11.42 1.55 -1.61
CA TYR A 77 10.40 0.84 -2.38
C TYR A 77 9.95 -0.46 -1.68
N ASP A 78 10.88 -1.15 -1.02
CA ASP A 78 10.57 -2.38 -0.28
C ASP A 78 9.53 -2.15 0.81
N LYS A 79 9.58 -0.99 1.50
CA LYS A 79 8.66 -0.66 2.59
C LYS A 79 7.21 -0.61 2.11
N PHE A 80 6.95 -0.03 0.94
CA PHE A 80 5.59 0.02 0.39
C PHE A 80 5.08 -1.35 -0.04
N ASN A 81 5.93 -2.18 -0.65
CA ASN A 81 5.57 -3.57 -0.96
C ASN A 81 5.26 -4.38 0.31
N ILE A 82 5.98 -4.15 1.40
CA ILE A 82 5.68 -4.77 2.70
C ILE A 82 4.33 -4.27 3.23
N ARG A 83 4.09 -2.95 3.19
CA ARG A 83 2.82 -2.34 3.61
C ARG A 83 1.64 -2.81 2.78
N TYR A 84 1.82 -3.08 1.49
CA TYR A 84 0.84 -3.74 0.65
C TYR A 84 0.47 -5.13 1.16
N ASN A 85 1.48 -5.96 1.43
CA ASN A 85 1.23 -7.30 1.95
C ASN A 85 0.50 -7.25 3.29
N ILE A 86 0.86 -6.31 4.16
CA ILE A 86 0.15 -6.06 5.42
C ILE A 86 -1.30 -5.62 5.15
N SER A 87 -1.53 -4.71 4.20
CA SER A 87 -2.88 -4.21 3.89
C SER A 87 -3.79 -5.31 3.36
N GLN A 88 -3.28 -6.22 2.50
CA GLN A 88 -4.03 -7.37 2.02
C GLN A 88 -4.48 -8.29 3.17
N VAL A 89 -3.57 -8.57 4.12
CA VAL A 89 -3.89 -9.38 5.31
C VAL A 89 -4.95 -8.69 6.17
N LEU A 90 -4.77 -7.41 6.51
CA LEU A 90 -5.70 -6.64 7.34
C LEU A 90 -7.09 -6.51 6.70
N LYS A 91 -7.14 -6.28 5.38
CA LYS A 91 -8.37 -6.24 4.60
C LYS A 91 -9.11 -7.58 4.61
N CYS A 92 -8.37 -8.69 4.44
CA CYS A 92 -8.93 -10.03 4.43
C CYS A 92 -9.62 -10.38 5.76
N ILE A 93 -9.02 -9.99 6.89
CA ILE A 93 -9.54 -10.31 8.23
C ILE A 93 -10.53 -9.27 8.77
N TRP A 94 -10.75 -8.15 8.07
CA TRP A 94 -11.57 -7.03 8.56
C TRP A 94 -13.01 -7.41 8.90
N ASN A 95 -13.58 -8.38 8.18
CA ASN A 95 -14.96 -8.82 8.37
C ASN A 95 -15.15 -9.72 9.61
N ASP A 96 -14.07 -10.32 10.14
CA ASP A 96 -14.14 -11.12 11.36
C ASP A 96 -14.23 -10.23 12.61
N VAL A 97 -15.16 -10.60 13.49
CA VAL A 97 -15.47 -9.83 14.71
C VAL A 97 -14.32 -9.88 15.72
N ASN A 98 -13.55 -10.97 15.78
CA ASN A 98 -12.45 -11.09 16.73
C ASN A 98 -11.26 -10.23 16.30
N HIS A 99 -10.91 -10.27 15.02
CA HIS A 99 -9.87 -9.41 14.45
C HIS A 99 -10.25 -7.94 14.55
N ARG A 100 -11.50 -7.56 14.25
CA ARG A 100 -11.94 -6.16 14.42
C ARG A 100 -11.86 -5.68 15.87
N LYS A 101 -12.22 -6.53 16.84
CA LYS A 101 -12.03 -6.24 18.27
C LYS A 101 -10.55 -6.00 18.62
N GLN A 102 -9.62 -6.73 18.00
CA GLN A 102 -8.20 -6.46 18.19
C GLN A 102 -7.80 -5.09 17.63
N VAL A 103 -8.30 -4.69 16.45
CA VAL A 103 -8.04 -3.34 15.91
C VAL A 103 -8.57 -2.27 16.87
N ILE A 104 -9.78 -2.44 17.40
CA ILE A 104 -10.37 -1.55 18.42
C ILE A 104 -9.52 -1.51 19.70
N ASN A 105 -8.92 -2.63 20.10
CA ASN A 105 -8.04 -2.64 21.27
C ASN A 105 -6.72 -1.91 20.99
N GLN A 106 -6.15 -2.06 19.79
CA GLN A 106 -4.96 -1.31 19.38
C GLN A 106 -5.25 0.19 19.27
N SER A 107 -6.45 0.58 18.80
CA SER A 107 -6.85 1.98 18.66
C SER A 107 -6.97 2.73 20.00
N LYS A 108 -7.17 2.01 21.11
CA LYS A 108 -7.14 2.58 22.48
C LYS A 108 -5.74 2.99 22.93
N ASN A 109 -4.68 2.43 22.34
CA ASN A 109 -3.33 2.93 22.54
C ASN A 109 -3.11 4.11 21.60
N THR A 110 -3.47 5.31 22.05
CA THR A 110 -3.47 6.52 21.24
C THR A 110 -2.11 6.79 20.59
N GLU A 111 -1.00 6.69 21.32
CA GLU A 111 0.34 6.93 20.77
C GLU A 111 0.66 5.98 19.62
N PHE A 112 0.42 4.68 19.81
CA PHE A 112 0.64 3.66 18.79
C PHE A 112 -0.23 3.89 17.56
N PHE A 113 -1.53 4.10 17.77
CA PHE A 113 -2.48 4.25 16.67
C PHE A 113 -2.28 5.58 15.93
N VAL A 114 -1.93 6.65 16.64
CA VAL A 114 -1.61 7.94 16.03
C VAL A 114 -0.39 7.81 15.12
N HIS A 115 0.64 7.09 15.58
CA HIS A 115 1.81 6.83 14.75
C HIS A 115 1.47 5.99 13.50
N PHE A 116 0.65 4.94 13.66
CA PHE A 116 0.16 4.14 12.53
C PHE A 116 -0.64 4.98 11.51
N ALA A 117 -1.58 5.78 11.97
CA ALA A 117 -2.41 6.65 11.13
C ALA A 117 -1.58 7.71 10.40
N ASN A 118 -0.57 8.28 11.06
CA ASN A 118 0.37 9.21 10.44
C ASN A 118 1.11 8.59 9.26
N LEU A 119 1.52 7.32 9.37
CA LEU A 119 2.17 6.61 8.26
C LEU A 119 1.21 6.36 7.11
N LEU A 120 -0.04 5.95 7.39
CA LEU A 120 -1.08 5.80 6.35
C LEU A 120 -1.32 7.11 5.58
N MET A 121 -1.39 8.24 6.28
CA MET A 121 -1.61 9.55 5.68
C MET A 121 -0.41 10.01 4.83
N ASN A 122 0.81 9.81 5.34
CA ASN A 122 2.04 10.12 4.61
C ASN A 122 2.14 9.28 3.33
N ASP A 123 1.87 7.98 3.44
CA ASP A 123 1.92 7.05 2.31
C ASP A 123 0.86 7.41 1.26
N THR A 124 -0.35 7.76 1.67
CA THR A 124 -1.43 8.15 0.75
C THR A 124 -0.99 9.31 -0.14
N THR A 125 -0.44 10.35 0.46
CA THR A 125 0.03 11.55 -0.27
C THR A 125 1.20 11.21 -1.18
N TYR A 126 2.20 10.52 -0.62
CA TYR A 126 3.43 10.18 -1.34
C TYR A 126 3.14 9.31 -2.57
N LEU A 127 2.35 8.25 -2.40
CA LEU A 127 2.03 7.29 -3.46
C LEU A 127 1.23 7.93 -4.59
N LEU A 128 0.30 8.85 -4.27
CA LEU A 128 -0.43 9.58 -5.29
C LEU A 128 0.50 10.49 -6.10
N ASP A 129 1.36 11.26 -5.43
CA ASP A 129 2.29 12.18 -6.10
C ASP A 129 3.26 11.44 -7.02
N GLU A 130 3.86 10.35 -6.56
CA GLU A 130 4.75 9.53 -7.38
C GLU A 130 4.02 8.89 -8.57
N ALA A 131 2.82 8.37 -8.34
CA ALA A 131 2.03 7.78 -9.41
C ALA A 131 1.70 8.80 -10.49
N LEU A 132 1.25 10.00 -10.11
CA LEU A 132 0.94 11.08 -11.05
C LEU A 132 2.21 11.59 -11.77
N ALA A 133 3.35 11.67 -11.07
CA ALA A 133 4.62 12.04 -11.68
C ALA A 133 5.02 11.04 -12.78
N LYS A 134 4.97 9.73 -12.48
CA LYS A 134 5.28 8.67 -13.45
C LYS A 134 4.33 8.68 -14.64
N LEU A 135 3.04 8.84 -14.37
CA LEU A 135 2.02 8.97 -15.41
C LEU A 135 2.25 10.20 -16.31
N SER A 136 2.76 11.30 -15.76
CA SER A 136 3.11 12.48 -16.54
C SER A 136 4.32 12.24 -17.45
N GLU A 137 5.35 11.55 -16.95
CA GLU A 137 6.51 11.15 -17.75
C GLU A 137 6.12 10.20 -18.89
N ILE A 138 5.27 9.20 -18.60
CA ILE A 138 4.67 8.30 -19.60
C ILE A 138 3.95 9.10 -20.67
N HIS A 139 3.10 10.05 -20.30
CA HIS A 139 2.35 10.88 -21.25
C HIS A 139 3.28 11.69 -22.18
N VAL A 140 4.38 12.23 -21.65
CA VAL A 140 5.39 12.94 -22.46
C VAL A 140 6.06 11.99 -23.45
N ILE A 141 6.48 10.80 -23.00
CA ILE A 141 7.11 9.80 -23.87
C ILE A 141 6.14 9.34 -24.96
N GLN A 142 4.87 9.08 -24.63
CA GLN A 142 3.84 8.67 -25.60
C GLN A 142 3.63 9.75 -26.66
N LYS A 143 3.57 11.04 -26.27
CA LYS A 143 3.47 12.16 -27.22
C LYS A 143 4.68 12.24 -28.16
N GLU A 144 5.86 12.04 -27.62
CA GLU A 144 7.11 12.04 -28.39
C GLU A 144 7.14 10.88 -29.40
N MET A 145 6.75 9.68 -28.99
CA MET A 145 6.67 8.50 -29.86
C MET A 145 5.57 8.63 -30.93
N ALA A 146 4.49 9.37 -30.63
CA ALA A 146 3.40 9.62 -31.58
C ALA A 146 3.79 10.56 -32.73
N ASP A 147 4.78 11.46 -32.52
CA ASP A 147 5.38 12.26 -33.59
C ASP A 147 6.39 11.43 -34.39
N ILE A 148 5.87 10.55 -35.26
CA ILE A 148 6.65 9.57 -36.04
C ILE A 148 7.78 10.24 -36.84
N GLN A 149 7.57 11.46 -37.35
CA GLN A 149 8.59 12.16 -38.15
C GLN A 149 9.78 12.55 -37.29
N ASN A 150 9.52 13.22 -36.16
CA ASN A 150 10.59 13.62 -35.25
C ASN A 150 11.24 12.40 -34.58
N TRP A 151 10.44 11.42 -34.17
CA TRP A 151 10.92 10.18 -33.56
C TRP A 151 11.90 9.42 -34.45
N ASN A 152 11.60 9.26 -35.73
CA ASN A 152 12.49 8.56 -36.67
C ASN A 152 13.76 9.35 -37.02
N ASN A 153 13.78 10.66 -36.77
CA ASN A 153 14.99 11.47 -36.92
C ASN A 153 15.93 11.36 -35.71
N GLN A 154 15.47 10.83 -34.58
CA GLN A 154 16.30 10.59 -33.41
C GLN A 154 17.23 9.38 -33.60
N THR A 155 18.31 9.33 -32.83
CA THR A 155 19.24 8.20 -32.86
C THR A 155 18.58 6.94 -32.32
N GLU A 156 19.05 5.78 -32.78
CA GLU A 156 18.59 4.49 -32.25
C GLU A 156 18.83 4.35 -30.74
N GLN A 157 19.97 4.84 -30.26
CA GLN A 157 20.29 4.86 -28.83
C GLN A 157 19.25 5.66 -28.03
N TYR A 158 18.91 6.87 -28.48
CA TYR A 158 17.92 7.71 -27.81
C TYR A 158 16.56 7.03 -27.76
N ARG A 159 16.09 6.46 -28.88
CA ARG A 159 14.82 5.73 -28.91
C ARG A 159 14.79 4.55 -27.94
N ASN A 160 15.87 3.76 -27.90
CA ASN A 160 16.00 2.64 -26.96
C ASN A 160 15.97 3.09 -25.50
N GLU A 161 16.66 4.18 -25.15
CA GLU A 161 16.66 4.74 -23.79
C GLU A 161 15.25 5.20 -23.38
N ARG A 162 14.53 5.89 -24.28
CA ARG A 162 13.16 6.38 -24.04
C ARG A 162 12.15 5.24 -23.92
N GLU A 163 12.25 4.20 -24.75
CA GLU A 163 11.39 3.01 -24.65
C GLU A 163 11.64 2.22 -23.36
N ASN A 164 12.90 2.12 -22.92
CA ASN A 164 13.25 1.48 -21.65
C ASN A 164 12.69 2.27 -20.45
N LEU A 165 12.82 3.59 -20.49
CA LEU A 165 12.25 4.48 -19.47
C LEU A 165 10.72 4.35 -19.43
N PHE A 166 10.05 4.38 -20.59
CA PHE A 166 8.60 4.18 -20.69
C PHE A 166 8.14 2.90 -19.99
N ARG A 167 8.74 1.75 -20.32
CA ARG A 167 8.41 0.46 -19.68
C ARG A 167 8.71 0.44 -18.18
N MET A 168 9.71 1.18 -17.73
CA MET A 168 10.04 1.29 -16.31
C MET A 168 8.99 2.12 -15.58
N ASP A 169 8.64 3.29 -16.12
CA ASP A 169 7.67 4.19 -15.51
C ASP A 169 6.27 3.57 -15.50
N GLU A 170 5.87 2.81 -16.53
CA GLU A 170 4.61 2.05 -16.52
C GLU A 170 4.53 1.09 -15.33
N ARG A 171 5.57 0.30 -15.09
CA ARG A 171 5.62 -0.63 -13.95
C ARG A 171 5.55 0.11 -12.62
N GLN A 172 6.24 1.25 -12.50
CA GLN A 172 6.24 2.06 -11.28
C GLN A 172 4.87 2.71 -11.04
N ALA A 173 4.26 3.30 -12.06
CA ALA A 173 2.94 3.91 -11.99
C ALA A 173 1.87 2.90 -11.54
N ILE A 174 1.87 1.69 -12.11
CA ILE A 174 0.96 0.60 -11.70
C ILE A 174 1.19 0.24 -10.23
N SER A 175 2.45 0.08 -9.82
CA SER A 175 2.81 -0.25 -8.44
C SER A 175 2.30 0.81 -7.47
N TYR A 176 2.63 2.08 -7.71
CA TYR A 176 2.24 3.19 -6.85
C TYR A 176 0.73 3.38 -6.78
N MET A 177 0.00 3.25 -7.91
CA MET A 177 -1.46 3.31 -7.89
C MET A 177 -2.09 2.16 -7.11
N SER A 178 -1.58 0.94 -7.26
CA SER A 178 -2.07 -0.22 -6.51
C SER A 178 -1.87 -0.02 -5.00
N LEU A 179 -0.67 0.44 -4.62
CA LEU A 179 -0.31 0.76 -3.23
C LEU A 179 -1.18 1.87 -2.65
N GLY A 180 -1.36 2.96 -3.41
CA GLY A 180 -2.17 4.11 -3.01
C GLY A 180 -3.63 3.71 -2.79
N ASN A 181 -4.20 2.94 -3.72
CA ASN A 181 -5.58 2.43 -3.61
C ASN A 181 -5.79 1.59 -2.35
N GLU A 182 -4.89 0.66 -2.04
CA GLU A 182 -5.02 -0.16 -0.83
C GLU A 182 -4.82 0.64 0.46
N THR A 183 -3.95 1.66 0.44
CA THR A 183 -3.74 2.55 1.59
C THR A 183 -4.99 3.38 1.88
N VAL A 184 -5.59 3.99 0.84
CA VAL A 184 -6.85 4.73 0.95
C VAL A 184 -8.01 3.82 1.35
N HIS A 185 -8.07 2.61 0.80
CA HIS A 185 -9.09 1.62 1.18
C HIS A 185 -9.00 1.27 2.67
N MET A 186 -7.79 1.12 3.20
CA MET A 186 -7.55 0.89 4.63
C MET A 186 -7.95 2.06 5.51
N LEU A 187 -7.61 3.29 5.11
CA LEU A 187 -8.13 4.49 5.78
C LEU A 187 -9.66 4.52 5.78
N ASN A 188 -10.30 4.20 4.65
CA ASN A 188 -11.75 4.24 4.50
C ASN A 188 -12.46 3.28 5.47
N TYR A 189 -12.08 1.99 5.50
CA TYR A 189 -12.79 1.05 6.38
C TYR A 189 -12.51 1.30 7.87
N MET A 190 -11.30 1.77 8.23
CA MET A 190 -10.96 2.07 9.63
C MET A 190 -11.69 3.31 10.14
N THR A 191 -11.76 4.37 9.33
CA THR A 191 -12.47 5.61 9.68
C THR A 191 -13.99 5.43 9.66
N SER A 192 -14.51 4.48 8.87
CA SER A 192 -15.93 4.13 8.84
C SER A 192 -16.42 3.39 10.08
N ASP A 193 -15.54 2.80 10.90
CA ASP A 193 -15.93 2.12 12.14
C ASP A 193 -16.06 3.13 13.30
N PRO A 194 -17.26 3.29 13.91
CA PRO A 194 -17.48 4.23 15.00
C PRO A 194 -16.61 3.99 16.25
N GLN A 195 -16.09 2.78 16.44
CA GLN A 195 -15.22 2.43 17.57
C GLN A 195 -13.75 2.72 17.30
N ILE A 196 -13.38 3.02 16.05
CA ILE A 196 -11.98 3.28 15.63
C ILE A 196 -11.81 4.73 15.16
N VAL A 197 -12.89 5.44 14.82
CA VAL A 197 -12.82 6.83 14.34
C VAL A 197 -12.18 7.82 15.32
N GLN A 198 -12.31 7.59 16.64
CA GLN A 198 -11.90 8.56 17.66
C GLN A 198 -10.41 8.96 17.57
N PRO A 199 -9.43 8.03 17.47
CA PRO A 199 -8.04 8.39 17.21
C PRO A 199 -7.77 9.28 15.99
N PHE A 200 -8.58 9.18 14.92
CA PHE A 200 -8.45 10.05 13.75
C PHE A 200 -8.96 11.47 13.99
N MET A 201 -9.71 11.68 15.08
CA MET A 201 -10.25 12.96 15.51
C MET A 201 -9.38 13.65 16.58
N GLU A 202 -8.29 13.01 17.00
CA GLU A 202 -7.33 13.62 17.94
C GLU A 202 -6.70 14.88 17.31
N PRO A 203 -6.41 15.93 18.10
CA PRO A 203 -5.84 17.18 17.59
C PRO A 203 -4.56 16.99 16.75
N GLU A 204 -3.75 15.99 17.09
CA GLU A 204 -2.50 15.66 16.39
C GLU A 204 -2.72 15.11 14.96
N ILE A 205 -3.92 14.60 14.67
CA ILE A 205 -4.26 13.96 13.40
C ILE A 205 -5.26 14.77 12.60
N VAL A 206 -6.34 15.24 13.23
CA VAL A 206 -7.55 15.69 12.51
C VAL A 206 -7.27 16.79 11.48
N GLU A 207 -6.45 17.78 11.82
CA GLU A 207 -6.08 18.86 10.90
C GLU A 207 -5.20 18.36 9.74
N ARG A 208 -4.26 17.46 10.05
CA ARG A 208 -3.37 16.86 9.05
C ARG A 208 -4.12 15.90 8.12
N LEU A 209 -5.11 15.19 8.65
CA LEU A 209 -5.97 14.29 7.88
C LEU A 209 -6.82 15.09 6.91
N ALA A 210 -7.45 16.17 7.37
CA ALA A 210 -8.20 17.09 6.51
C ALA A 210 -7.32 17.69 5.41
N ALA A 211 -6.14 18.23 5.77
CA ALA A 211 -5.21 18.79 4.80
C ALA A 211 -4.74 17.74 3.76
N MET A 212 -4.49 16.50 4.20
CA MET A 212 -4.15 15.40 3.30
C MET A 212 -5.31 15.06 2.35
N MET A 213 -6.53 14.98 2.85
CA MET A 213 -7.71 14.71 2.02
C MET A 213 -7.95 15.82 0.99
N ASP A 214 -7.84 17.10 1.39
CA ASP A 214 -8.00 18.25 0.49
C ASP A 214 -6.92 18.28 -0.60
N TYR A 215 -5.68 17.98 -0.22
CA TYR A 215 -4.57 17.89 -1.17
C TYR A 215 -4.80 16.79 -2.21
N ASN A 216 -5.09 15.56 -1.75
CA ASN A 216 -5.29 14.42 -2.64
C ASN A 216 -6.52 14.62 -3.52
N LEU A 217 -7.61 15.16 -2.99
CA LEU A 217 -8.80 15.49 -3.78
C LEU A 217 -8.48 16.51 -4.87
N THR A 218 -7.77 17.58 -4.51
CA THR A 218 -7.33 18.61 -5.48
C THR A 218 -6.44 18.02 -6.57
N ALA A 219 -5.53 17.11 -6.23
CA ALA A 219 -4.70 16.43 -7.21
C ALA A 219 -5.51 15.55 -8.18
N LEU A 220 -6.52 14.83 -7.66
CA LEU A 220 -7.38 13.92 -8.44
C LEU A 220 -8.38 14.65 -9.35
N VAL A 221 -8.94 15.78 -8.91
CA VAL A 221 -9.93 16.54 -9.70
C VAL A 221 -9.33 17.72 -10.46
N GLY A 222 -8.07 18.05 -10.18
CA GLY A 222 -7.34 19.16 -10.78
C GLY A 222 -6.56 18.77 -12.04
N PRO A 223 -5.86 19.75 -12.66
CA PRO A 223 -5.18 19.57 -13.94
C PRO A 223 -4.13 18.46 -13.92
N LYS A 224 -3.48 18.23 -12.76
CA LYS A 224 -2.50 17.15 -12.55
C LYS A 224 -3.03 15.78 -12.99
N CYS A 225 -4.32 15.51 -12.79
CA CYS A 225 -4.94 14.25 -13.19
C CYS A 225 -5.84 14.40 -14.43
N THR A 226 -6.61 15.50 -14.55
CA THR A 226 -7.60 15.63 -15.63
C THR A 226 -6.98 15.86 -17.02
N GLU A 227 -5.79 16.45 -17.07
CA GLU A 227 -5.04 16.66 -18.33
C GLU A 227 -4.20 15.43 -18.70
N LEU A 228 -4.03 14.52 -17.77
CA LEU A 228 -3.18 13.36 -17.90
C LEU A 228 -3.96 12.23 -18.58
N LYS A 229 -3.84 12.17 -19.91
CA LYS A 229 -4.38 11.08 -20.74
C LYS A 229 -3.27 10.19 -21.23
N VAL A 230 -3.06 9.07 -20.56
CA VAL A 230 -2.18 7.99 -21.02
C VAL A 230 -3.00 6.98 -21.83
N ILE A 231 -2.42 6.50 -22.93
CA ILE A 231 -3.02 5.51 -23.84
C ILE A 231 -2.66 4.10 -23.36
#